data_AF-A0A4S4EYG6-F1
#
_entry.id   AF-A0A4S4EYG6-F1
#
_cell.length_a   1.000
_cell.length_b   1.000
_cell.length_c   1.000
_cell.angle_alpha   90.00
_cell.angle_beta   90.00
_cell.angle_gamma   90.00
#
_symmetry.space_group_name_H-M   'P 1'
#
loop_
_entity.id
_entity.type
_entity.pdbx_description
1 polymer ?
#
loop_
_entity_poly.entity_id
_entity_poly.type
_entity_poly.pdbx_seq_one_letter_code
_entity_poly.pdbx_strand_id
1 'polypeptide(L)'
;MASEPVNVNEFQELARRAVPKMYFDFYNGGAEDQHTLRENMEAFRRITLSPRVLVDVSRIDMSTTILGYPTSAPIMIAPIGLHKLARAEGEVATARAAAACNTIMAMSFSADCTVEEVASSCNAIRFFQTYVYKRRDVTAVLVQRAEINGFNAIMLTVDTPRLGRREADIKNN
;
A
#
# COMPACT_ATOMS: atom_id res chain seq x y z
N MET A 1 25.65 -15.15 -5.87
CA MET A 1 25.09 -14.05 -5.07
C MET A 1 23.88 -13.53 -5.83
N ALA A 2 22.69 -13.53 -5.24
CA ALA A 2 21.56 -12.87 -5.89
C ALA A 2 21.89 -11.37 -5.97
N SER A 3 21.88 -10.81 -7.17
CA SER A 3 22.10 -9.36 -7.37
C SER A 3 20.99 -8.60 -6.66
N GLU A 4 21.35 -7.47 -6.05
CA GLU A 4 20.38 -6.53 -5.49
C GLU A 4 19.38 -6.11 -6.58
N PRO A 5 18.06 -6.15 -6.32
CA PRO A 5 17.07 -5.80 -7.32
C PRO A 5 17.18 -4.33 -7.72
N VAL A 6 17.24 -4.04 -9.02
CA VAL A 6 17.44 -2.66 -9.52
C VAL A 6 16.16 -1.98 -9.97
N ASN A 7 15.04 -2.71 -10.01
CA ASN A 7 13.72 -2.18 -10.33
C ASN A 7 12.61 -2.95 -9.59
N VAL A 8 11.39 -2.39 -9.57
CA VAL A 8 10.25 -2.95 -8.83
C VAL A 8 9.82 -4.33 -9.36
N ASN A 9 9.99 -4.61 -10.66
CA ASN A 9 9.61 -5.91 -11.24
C ASN A 9 10.50 -7.05 -10.72
N GLU A 10 11.76 -6.77 -10.40
CA GLU A 10 12.66 -7.76 -9.81
C GLU A 10 12.24 -8.14 -8.38
N PHE A 11 11.68 -7.20 -7.61
CA PHE A 11 11.08 -7.51 -6.31
C PHE A 11 9.87 -8.45 -6.44
N GLN A 12 9.05 -8.30 -7.47
CA GLN A 12 7.93 -9.20 -7.74
C GLN A 12 8.41 -10.63 -8.01
N GLU A 13 9.47 -10.79 -8.81
CA GLU A 13 10.07 -12.10 -9.10
C GLU A 13 10.73 -12.73 -7.86
N LEU A 14 11.38 -11.92 -7.03
CA LEU A 14 11.90 -12.38 -5.73
C LEU A 14 10.77 -12.82 -4.79
N ALA A 15 9.68 -12.04 -4.72
CA ALA A 15 8.50 -12.38 -3.92
C ALA A 15 7.87 -13.71 -4.38
N ARG A 16 7.77 -13.94 -5.70
CA ARG A 16 7.26 -15.20 -6.28
C ARG A 16 8.03 -16.43 -5.80
N ARG A 17 9.33 -16.28 -5.52
CA ARG A 17 10.20 -17.36 -5.04
C ARG A 17 10.20 -17.49 -3.51
N ALA A 18 9.96 -16.39 -2.80
CA ALA A 18 10.07 -16.32 -1.35
C ALA A 18 8.75 -16.61 -0.61
N VAL A 19 7.61 -16.34 -1.24
CA VAL A 19 6.28 -16.41 -0.63
C VAL A 19 5.54 -17.66 -1.15
N PRO A 20 4.77 -18.38 -0.30
CA PRO A 20 3.92 -19.49 -0.76
C PRO A 20 3.02 -19.06 -1.92
N LYS A 21 2.83 -19.96 -2.91
CA LYS A 21 2.09 -19.67 -4.14
C LYS A 21 0.72 -19.03 -3.88
N MET A 22 -0.04 -19.56 -2.92
CA MET A 22 -1.37 -19.05 -2.56
C MET A 22 -1.33 -17.57 -2.15
N TYR A 23 -0.35 -17.17 -1.34
CA TYR A 23 -0.22 -15.80 -0.87
C TYR A 23 0.34 -14.88 -1.95
N PHE A 24 1.28 -15.39 -2.77
CA PHE A 24 1.74 -14.64 -3.94
C PHE A 24 0.59 -14.34 -4.90
N ASP A 25 -0.24 -15.35 -5.23
CA ASP A 25 -1.41 -15.20 -6.09
C ASP A 25 -2.43 -14.20 -5.51
N PHE A 26 -2.63 -14.21 -4.19
CA PHE A 26 -3.53 -13.26 -3.50
C PHE A 26 -3.12 -11.80 -3.71
N TYR A 27 -1.82 -11.50 -3.62
CA TYR A 27 -1.31 -10.14 -3.84
C TYR A 27 -1.21 -9.79 -5.32
N ASN A 28 -0.80 -10.74 -6.16
CA ASN A 28 -0.53 -10.52 -7.57
C ASN A 28 -1.79 -10.54 -8.44
N GLY A 29 -2.86 -11.20 -7.98
CA GLY A 29 -4.05 -11.48 -8.76
C GLY A 29 -5.01 -10.30 -8.88
N GLY A 30 -5.51 -10.09 -10.11
CA GLY A 30 -6.65 -9.22 -10.39
C GLY A 30 -8.00 -9.96 -10.43
N ALA A 31 -9.07 -9.23 -10.75
CA ALA A 31 -10.39 -9.80 -10.98
C ALA A 31 -10.50 -10.41 -12.39
N GLU A 32 -11.24 -11.52 -12.50
CA GLU A 32 -11.58 -12.22 -13.74
C GLU A 32 -10.36 -12.45 -14.66
N ASP A 33 -10.46 -12.05 -15.92
CA ASP A 33 -9.40 -12.18 -16.93
C ASP A 33 -8.22 -11.21 -16.73
N GLN A 34 -8.26 -10.42 -15.66
CA GLN A 34 -7.25 -9.44 -15.26
C GLN A 34 -6.98 -8.38 -16.34
N HIS A 35 -7.96 -8.08 -17.19
CA HIS A 35 -7.85 -7.08 -18.25
C HIS A 35 -7.44 -5.71 -17.68
N THR A 36 -8.18 -5.19 -16.70
CA THR A 36 -7.89 -3.89 -16.07
C THR A 36 -6.54 -3.86 -15.37
N LEU A 37 -6.10 -4.98 -14.78
CA LEU A 37 -4.78 -5.05 -14.14
C LEU A 37 -3.65 -4.82 -15.15
N ARG A 38 -3.74 -5.45 -16.34
CA ARG A 38 -2.79 -5.20 -17.44
C ARG A 38 -2.91 -3.78 -17.96
N GLU A 39 -4.14 -3.33 -18.17
CA GLU A 39 -4.43 -2.01 -18.74
C GLU A 39 -3.91 -0.86 -17.86
N ASN A 40 -3.93 -1.01 -16.52
CA ASN A 40 -3.34 -0.04 -15.59
C ASN A 40 -1.85 0.20 -15.87
N MET A 41 -1.09 -0.84 -16.25
CA MET A 41 0.33 -0.72 -16.60
C MET A 41 0.52 -0.16 -18.01
N GLU A 42 -0.28 -0.65 -18.98
CA GLU A 42 -0.20 -0.16 -20.37
C GLU A 42 -0.57 1.32 -20.49
N ALA A 43 -1.46 1.83 -19.62
CA ALA A 43 -1.83 3.23 -19.57
C ALA A 43 -0.64 4.16 -19.38
N PHE A 44 0.29 3.82 -18.49
CA PHE A 44 1.50 4.63 -18.29
C PHE A 44 2.45 4.58 -19.48
N ARG A 45 2.49 3.46 -20.24
CA ARG A 45 3.35 3.34 -21.44
C ARG A 45 2.89 4.20 -22.61
N ARG A 46 1.61 4.59 -22.62
CA ARG A 46 1.06 5.52 -23.62
C ARG A 46 1.40 6.98 -23.34
N ILE A 47 1.92 7.29 -22.15
CA ILE A 47 2.32 8.65 -21.77
C ILE A 47 3.80 8.83 -22.10
N THR A 48 4.10 9.72 -23.06
CA THR A 48 5.48 10.11 -23.39
C THR A 48 5.83 11.44 -22.73
N LEU A 49 6.99 11.51 -22.07
CA LEU A 49 7.50 12.76 -21.50
C LEU A 49 8.31 13.53 -22.55
N SER A 50 8.07 14.84 -22.67
CA SER A 50 8.91 15.74 -23.46
C SER A 50 9.97 16.37 -22.55
N PRO A 51 11.22 15.87 -22.54
CA PRO A 51 12.26 16.42 -21.67
C PRO A 51 12.55 17.87 -22.06
N ARG A 52 12.76 18.73 -21.05
CA ARG A 52 13.26 20.09 -21.25
C ARG A 52 14.76 20.08 -21.11
N VAL A 53 15.46 20.59 -22.12
CA VAL A 53 16.93 20.68 -22.14
C VAL A 53 17.40 22.01 -21.55
N LEU A 54 18.66 22.05 -21.11
CA LEU A 54 19.28 23.24 -20.49
C LEU A 54 18.55 23.77 -19.24
N VAL A 55 17.88 22.88 -18.50
CA VAL A 55 17.33 23.16 -17.18
C VAL A 55 18.37 22.75 -16.13
N ASP A 56 18.72 23.66 -15.23
CA ASP A 56 19.59 23.34 -14.10
C ASP A 56 18.84 22.43 -13.12
N VAL A 57 19.29 21.18 -13.04
CA VAL A 57 18.79 20.14 -12.13
C VAL A 57 19.86 19.70 -11.14
N SER A 58 20.87 20.55 -10.88
CA SER A 58 21.92 20.29 -9.90
C SER A 58 21.39 20.06 -8.47
N ARG A 59 20.17 20.53 -8.18
CA ARG A 59 19.41 20.25 -6.97
C ARG A 59 17.99 19.86 -7.32
N ILE A 60 17.59 18.65 -6.97
CA ILE A 60 16.23 18.15 -7.14
C ILE A 60 15.61 18.01 -5.76
N ASP A 61 14.49 18.71 -5.54
CA ASP A 61 13.67 18.56 -4.35
C ASP A 61 12.34 17.92 -4.74
N MET A 62 12.11 16.70 -4.25
CA MET A 62 10.85 15.98 -4.44
C MET A 62 9.88 16.20 -3.27
N SER A 63 10.30 16.90 -2.22
CA SER A 63 9.50 17.08 -1.03
C SER A 63 8.19 17.80 -1.35
N THR A 64 7.13 17.38 -0.68
CA THR A 64 5.80 17.94 -0.89
C THR A 64 4.93 17.70 0.34
N THR A 65 3.66 18.14 0.29
CA THR A 65 2.68 17.82 1.32
C THR A 65 1.51 17.02 0.76
N ILE A 66 0.99 16.08 1.55
CA ILE A 66 -0.22 15.31 1.24
C ILE A 66 -1.20 15.55 2.38
N LEU A 67 -2.34 16.18 2.08
CA LEU A 67 -3.34 16.61 3.08
C LEU A 67 -2.74 17.47 4.22
N GLY A 68 -1.73 18.29 3.90
CA GLY A 68 -1.04 19.15 4.86
C GLY A 68 0.13 18.50 5.61
N TYR A 69 0.39 17.20 5.39
CA TYR A 69 1.48 16.47 6.02
C TYR A 69 2.72 16.42 5.14
N PRO A 70 3.92 16.74 5.65
CA PRO A 70 5.15 16.75 4.86
C PRO A 70 5.57 15.33 4.47
N THR A 71 6.07 15.21 3.24
CA THR A 71 6.59 13.96 2.66
C THR A 71 7.85 14.23 1.85
N SER A 72 8.77 13.27 1.80
CA SER A 72 10.02 13.39 1.04
C SER A 72 9.84 13.32 -0.48
N ALA A 73 8.71 12.76 -0.93
CA ALA A 73 8.34 12.58 -2.33
C ALA A 73 6.81 12.53 -2.46
N PRO A 74 6.23 12.81 -3.65
CA PRO A 74 4.79 12.66 -3.92
C PRO A 74 4.36 11.19 -4.06
N ILE A 75 4.85 10.32 -3.18
CA ILE A 75 4.65 8.86 -3.20
C ILE A 75 4.30 8.45 -1.78
N MET A 76 3.19 7.73 -1.59
CA MET A 76 2.77 7.16 -0.32
C MET A 76 2.47 5.67 -0.44
N ILE A 77 2.48 4.94 0.68
CA ILE A 77 2.14 3.51 0.70
C ILE A 77 0.63 3.36 0.73
N ALA A 78 0.08 2.70 -0.28
CA ALA A 78 -1.35 2.40 -0.41
C ALA A 78 -1.81 1.36 0.64
N PRO A 79 -3.11 1.34 1.00
CA PRO A 79 -3.63 0.39 1.96
C PRO A 79 -3.67 -1.02 1.37
N ILE A 80 -2.87 -1.91 1.96
CA ILE A 80 -2.84 -3.34 1.67
C ILE A 80 -3.15 -4.07 2.98
N GLY A 81 -3.92 -5.15 2.89
CA GLY A 81 -4.25 -5.99 4.03
C GLY A 81 -3.30 -7.17 4.17
N LEU A 82 -3.32 -7.79 5.34
CA LEU A 82 -2.69 -9.09 5.61
C LEU A 82 -1.19 -9.15 5.32
N HIS A 83 -0.38 -8.16 5.72
CA HIS A 83 1.05 -8.12 5.38
C HIS A 83 1.86 -9.30 5.93
N LYS A 84 1.38 -9.99 6.99
CA LYS A 84 2.10 -11.13 7.57
C LYS A 84 2.13 -12.36 6.67
N LEU A 85 1.27 -12.42 5.64
CA LEU A 85 1.36 -13.44 4.59
C LEU A 85 2.63 -13.31 3.75
N ALA A 86 3.17 -12.09 3.60
CA ALA A 86 4.45 -11.85 2.92
C ALA A 86 5.64 -11.98 3.88
N ARG A 87 5.55 -11.43 5.09
CA ARG A 87 6.64 -11.42 6.07
C ARG A 87 6.11 -11.29 7.49
N ALA A 88 6.65 -12.06 8.43
CA ALA A 88 6.18 -12.14 9.83
C ALA A 88 6.01 -10.79 10.56
N GLU A 89 6.82 -9.77 10.23
CA GLU A 89 6.75 -8.43 10.84
C GLU A 89 5.54 -7.61 10.37
N GLY A 90 4.93 -7.96 9.23
CA GLY A 90 3.69 -7.38 8.74
C GLY A 90 3.71 -5.86 8.56
N GLU A 91 2.61 -5.21 8.94
CA GLU A 91 2.38 -3.78 8.79
C GLU A 91 3.35 -2.94 9.64
N VAL A 92 3.89 -3.49 10.74
CA VAL A 92 4.90 -2.81 11.56
C VAL A 92 6.19 -2.56 10.77
N ALA A 93 6.63 -3.53 9.96
CA ALA A 93 7.79 -3.32 9.08
C ALA A 93 7.52 -2.23 8.04
N THR A 94 6.31 -2.24 7.45
CA THR A 94 5.90 -1.21 6.48
C THR A 94 5.84 0.18 7.11
N ALA A 95 5.32 0.31 8.33
CA ALA A 95 5.25 1.58 9.04
C ALA A 95 6.63 2.14 9.37
N ARG A 96 7.57 1.27 9.79
CA ARG A 96 8.97 1.66 10.04
C ARG A 96 9.65 2.12 8.75
N ALA A 97 9.41 1.42 7.64
CA ALA A 97 9.92 1.85 6.33
C ALA A 97 9.35 3.22 5.92
N ALA A 98 8.04 3.45 6.12
CA ALA A 98 7.41 4.74 5.85
C ALA A 98 8.03 5.87 6.70
N ALA A 99 8.27 5.63 8.00
CA ALA A 99 8.96 6.57 8.87
C ALA A 99 10.38 6.87 8.37
N ALA A 100 11.16 5.83 8.05
CA ALA A 100 12.54 5.99 7.57
C ALA A 100 12.63 6.76 6.25
N CYS A 101 11.65 6.58 5.37
CA CYS A 101 11.57 7.28 4.09
C CYS A 101 10.86 8.65 4.19
N ASN A 102 10.39 9.08 5.36
CA ASN A 102 9.56 10.27 5.53
C ASN A 102 8.37 10.32 4.56
N THR A 103 7.61 9.22 4.50
CA THR A 103 6.37 9.13 3.70
C THR A 103 5.21 8.62 4.55
N ILE A 104 4.01 8.70 3.99
CA ILE A 104 2.76 8.30 4.62
C ILE A 104 2.51 6.81 4.37
N MET A 105 2.10 6.10 5.42
CA MET A 105 1.51 4.78 5.29
C MET A 105 -0.01 4.87 5.44
N ALA A 106 -0.74 4.43 4.42
CA ALA A 106 -2.14 4.07 4.60
C ALA A 106 -2.24 2.63 5.12
N MET A 107 -2.73 2.47 6.35
CA MET A 107 -2.96 1.16 6.95
C MET A 107 -4.36 0.65 6.60
N SER A 108 -4.48 -0.59 6.14
CA SER A 108 -5.79 -1.21 5.92
C SER A 108 -6.47 -1.59 7.23
N PHE A 109 -7.79 -1.50 7.30
CA PHE A 109 -8.57 -2.13 8.38
C PHE A 109 -8.37 -3.66 8.44
N SER A 110 -7.96 -4.28 7.32
CA SER A 110 -7.71 -5.73 7.17
C SER A 110 -6.25 -6.11 7.45
N ALA A 111 -5.52 -5.25 8.18
CA ALA A 111 -4.17 -5.52 8.62
C ALA A 111 -4.10 -6.70 9.62
N ASP A 112 -2.97 -7.42 9.63
CA ASP A 112 -2.68 -8.45 10.64
C ASP A 112 -2.19 -7.87 11.96
N CYS A 113 -1.59 -6.68 11.93
CA CYS A 113 -1.24 -5.90 13.11
C CYS A 113 -2.40 -4.98 13.53
N THR A 114 -2.52 -4.77 14.83
CA THR A 114 -3.50 -3.82 15.38
C THR A 114 -3.08 -2.36 15.13
N VAL A 115 -4.05 -1.45 15.18
CA VAL A 115 -3.82 0.00 15.07
C VAL A 115 -2.80 0.46 16.12
N GLU A 116 -2.91 -0.06 17.34
CA GLU A 116 -2.06 0.25 18.48
C GLU A 116 -0.63 -0.28 18.31
N GLU A 117 -0.48 -1.52 17.79
CA GLU A 117 0.83 -2.10 17.47
C GLU A 117 1.57 -1.27 16.41
N VAL A 118 0.87 -0.85 15.36
CA VAL A 118 1.46 -0.03 14.30
C VAL A 118 1.79 1.37 14.81
N ALA A 119 0.88 2.00 15.57
CA ALA A 119 1.07 3.34 16.11
C ALA A 119 2.26 3.43 17.08
N SER A 120 2.43 2.43 17.95
CA SER A 120 3.52 2.37 18.93
C SER A 120 4.87 1.97 18.32
N SER A 121 4.90 1.43 17.10
CA SER A 121 6.11 0.87 16.49
C SER A 121 7.13 1.89 15.97
N CYS A 122 6.68 3.10 15.62
CA CYS A 122 7.48 4.17 15.01
C CYS A 122 6.71 5.50 14.96
N ASN A 123 7.42 6.59 14.69
CA ASN A 123 6.81 7.91 14.42
C ASN A 123 6.64 8.12 12.90
N ALA A 124 5.66 7.44 12.30
CA ALA A 124 5.28 7.63 10.90
C ALA A 124 3.98 8.45 10.80
N ILE A 125 3.83 9.20 9.71
CA ILE A 125 2.54 9.77 9.33
C ILE A 125 1.68 8.64 8.79
N ARG A 126 0.49 8.44 9.36
CA ARG A 126 -0.35 7.28 9.05
C ARG A 126 -1.76 7.70 8.74
N PHE A 127 -2.30 7.17 7.64
CA PHE A 127 -3.72 7.24 7.32
C PHE A 127 -4.37 5.90 7.60
N PHE A 128 -5.64 5.90 7.98
CA PHE A 128 -6.39 4.69 8.27
C PHE A 128 -7.43 4.44 7.17
N GLN A 129 -7.28 3.35 6.43
CA GLN A 129 -8.25 2.91 5.46
C GLN A 129 -9.33 2.05 6.12
N THR A 130 -10.59 2.30 5.79
CA THR A 130 -11.72 1.53 6.33
C THR A 130 -12.84 1.32 5.30
N TYR A 131 -13.69 0.34 5.59
CA TYR A 131 -14.98 0.12 4.94
C TYR A 131 -16.12 0.39 5.91
N VAL A 132 -17.30 0.71 5.36
CA VAL A 132 -18.51 0.89 6.16
C VAL A 132 -19.17 -0.47 6.39
N TYR A 133 -19.01 -1.01 7.60
CA TYR A 133 -19.70 -2.23 8.02
C TYR A 133 -21.21 -1.98 8.15
N LYS A 134 -22.02 -3.02 7.92
CA LYS A 134 -23.47 -2.98 8.20
C LYS A 134 -23.75 -2.48 9.63
N ARG A 135 -22.98 -2.99 10.58
CA ARG A 135 -22.90 -2.51 11.96
C ARG A 135 -22.03 -1.25 12.03
N ARG A 136 -22.67 -0.08 12.04
CA ARG A 136 -21.99 1.22 12.03
C ARG A 136 -21.19 1.49 13.30
N ASP A 137 -21.63 0.92 14.41
CA ASP A 137 -20.92 0.94 15.70
C ASP A 137 -19.51 0.34 15.58
N VAL A 138 -19.33 -0.73 14.79
CA VAL A 138 -18.01 -1.32 14.55
C VAL A 138 -17.09 -0.36 13.80
N THR A 139 -17.57 0.24 12.71
CA THR A 139 -16.80 1.25 11.97
C THR A 139 -16.48 2.46 12.84
N ALA A 140 -17.43 2.93 13.66
CA ALA A 140 -17.21 4.06 14.57
C ALA A 140 -16.10 3.77 15.59
N VAL A 141 -16.10 2.58 16.20
CA VAL A 141 -15.05 2.16 17.14
C VAL A 141 -13.68 2.08 16.46
N LEU A 142 -13.61 1.56 15.23
CA LEU A 142 -12.35 1.49 14.47
C LEU A 142 -11.79 2.88 14.14
N VAL A 143 -12.65 3.82 13.73
CA VAL A 143 -12.25 5.21 13.48
C VAL A 143 -11.76 5.87 14.76
N GLN A 144 -12.51 5.75 15.86
CA GLN A 144 -12.10 6.30 17.16
C GLN A 144 -10.74 5.74 17.63
N ARG A 145 -10.51 4.43 17.44
CA ARG A 145 -9.22 3.81 17.75
C ARG A 145 -8.11 4.39 16.90
N ALA A 146 -8.31 4.59 15.60
CA ALA A 146 -7.33 5.22 14.73
C ALA A 146 -7.03 6.66 15.17
N GLU A 147 -8.05 7.46 15.47
CA GLU A 147 -7.91 8.85 15.94
C GLU A 147 -7.11 8.94 17.24
N ILE A 148 -7.46 8.15 18.26
CA ILE A 148 -6.76 8.15 19.56
C ILE A 148 -5.30 7.68 19.43
N ASN A 149 -5.01 6.84 18.44
CA ASN A 149 -3.65 6.36 18.15
C ASN A 149 -2.89 7.26 17.14
N GLY A 150 -3.38 8.48 16.89
CA GLY A 150 -2.66 9.50 16.12
C GLY A 150 -2.64 9.27 14.62
N PHE A 151 -3.60 8.52 14.07
CA PHE A 151 -3.80 8.47 12.61
C PHE A 151 -4.37 9.80 12.13
N ASN A 152 -3.84 10.29 11.01
CA ASN A 152 -3.98 11.67 10.57
C ASN A 152 -5.10 11.90 9.56
N ALA A 153 -5.58 10.84 8.90
CA ALA A 153 -6.69 10.92 7.96
C ALA A 153 -7.40 9.56 7.84
N ILE A 154 -8.65 9.60 7.38
CA ILE A 154 -9.45 8.42 7.05
C ILE A 154 -9.53 8.27 5.53
N MET A 155 -9.21 7.08 5.04
CA MET A 155 -9.40 6.67 3.64
C MET A 155 -10.59 5.73 3.55
N LEU A 156 -11.76 6.25 3.18
CA LEU A 156 -12.95 5.43 3.01
C LEU A 156 -12.92 4.76 1.63
N THR A 157 -12.80 3.44 1.61
CA THR A 157 -12.89 2.67 0.36
C THR A 157 -14.35 2.38 0.03
N VAL A 158 -14.80 2.80 -1.16
CA VAL A 158 -16.22 2.77 -1.58
C VAL A 158 -16.52 1.83 -2.75
N ASP A 159 -15.49 1.25 -3.35
CA ASP A 159 -15.58 0.42 -4.56
C ASP A 159 -15.81 -1.07 -4.29
N THR A 160 -15.83 -1.49 -3.02
CA THR A 160 -15.94 -2.91 -2.62
C THR A 160 -17.21 -3.20 -1.81
N PRO A 161 -18.43 -2.97 -2.35
CA PRO A 161 -19.67 -3.42 -1.69
C PRO A 161 -19.82 -4.96 -1.69
N ARG A 162 -19.10 -5.61 -2.61
CA ARG A 162 -18.86 -7.06 -2.70
C ARG A 162 -17.42 -7.26 -3.14
N LEU A 163 -16.83 -8.39 -2.74
CA LEU A 163 -15.51 -8.77 -3.23
C LEU A 163 -15.58 -9.06 -4.73
N GLY A 164 -14.57 -8.60 -5.47
CA GLY A 164 -14.39 -8.96 -6.86
C GLY A 164 -14.09 -10.45 -7.03
N ARG A 165 -14.42 -11.00 -8.20
CA ARG A 165 -14.16 -12.41 -8.52
C ARG A 165 -12.71 -12.62 -8.91
N ARG A 166 -11.85 -12.99 -7.95
CA ARG A 166 -10.43 -13.30 -8.19
C ARG A 166 -10.24 -14.79 -8.41
N GLU A 167 -9.99 -15.19 -9.66
CA GLU A 167 -9.95 -16.61 -10.04
C GLU A 167 -8.77 -17.38 -9.42
N ALA A 168 -7.65 -16.71 -9.18
CA ALA A 168 -6.49 -17.31 -8.54
C ALA A 168 -6.83 -17.72 -7.09
N ASP A 169 -7.47 -16.83 -6.33
CA ASP A 169 -7.92 -17.09 -4.95
C ASP A 169 -8.93 -18.26 -4.91
N ILE A 170 -9.86 -18.31 -5.86
CA ILE A 170 -10.87 -19.39 -5.97
C ILE A 170 -10.21 -20.75 -6.22
N LYS A 171 -9.15 -20.80 -7.03
CA LYS A 171 -8.43 -22.04 -7.37
C LYS A 171 -7.49 -22.53 -6.27
N ASN A 172 -7.10 -21.64 -5.36
CA ASN A 172 -6.19 -21.95 -4.27
C ASN A 172 -6.92 -22.41 -2.98
N ASN A 173 -8.25 -22.24 -2.91
CA ASN A 173 -9.11 -22.83 -1.88
C ASN A 173 -9.38 -24.32 -2.13
#